data_AF-I8ZR22-F1
#
_entry.id   AF-I8ZR22-F1
#
_cell.length_a   1.000
_cell.length_b   1.000
_cell.length_c   1.000
_cell.angle_alpha   90.00
_cell.angle_beta   90.00
_cell.angle_gamma   90.00
#
_symmetry.space_group_name_H-M   'P 1'
#
loop_
_entity.id
_entity.type
_entity.pdbx_description
1 polymer ?
#
loop_
_entity_poly.entity_id
_entity_poly.type
_entity_poly.pdbx_seq_one_letter_code
_entity_poly.pdbx_strand_id
1 'polypeptide(L)'
;MSTITLESIQNELIREILDIKNVKVLESVRKTLVHAKKEMESVSTMVAEDEEPYMTKSEIMDGLSEACKDIKLMREGKLKGRPIEELLNEL
;
A
#
# COMPACT_ATOMS: atom_id res chain seq x y z
N MET A 1 -19.30 9.53 30.01
CA MET A 1 -18.02 9.13 29.41
C MET A 1 -17.20 10.39 29.24
N SER A 2 -16.09 10.51 29.97
CA SER A 2 -15.21 11.69 29.88
C SER A 2 -14.53 11.67 28.51
N THR A 3 -14.80 12.69 27.70
CA THR A 3 -14.03 12.95 26.48
C THR A 3 -12.63 13.37 26.89
N ILE A 4 -11.70 12.41 26.93
CA ILE A 4 -10.29 12.75 27.11
C ILE A 4 -9.86 13.46 25.83
N THR A 5 -9.54 14.75 25.93
CA THR A 5 -9.05 15.52 24.79
C THR A 5 -7.63 15.08 24.46
N LEU A 6 -7.27 15.14 23.17
CA LEU A 6 -5.90 14.84 22.72
C LEU A 6 -4.86 15.64 23.51
N GLU A 7 -5.16 16.90 23.80
CA GLU A 7 -4.33 17.80 24.60
C GLU A 7 -4.10 17.28 26.03
N SER A 8 -5.12 16.69 26.67
CA SER A 8 -4.97 16.09 28.00
C SER A 8 -3.99 14.92 27.98
N ILE A 9 -4.06 14.06 26.96
CA ILE A 9 -3.16 12.90 26.79
C ILE A 9 -1.73 13.38 26.54
N GLN A 10 -1.55 14.39 25.68
CA GLN A 10 -0.24 14.96 25.40
C GLN A 10 0.41 15.53 26.67
N ASN A 11 -0.35 16.29 27.47
CA ASN A 11 0.15 16.89 28.69
C ASN A 11 0.49 15.85 29.79
N GLU A 12 -0.23 14.74 29.84
CA GLU A 12 0.08 13.61 30.74
C GLU A 12 1.38 12.92 30.29
N LEU A 13 1.48 12.57 29.01
CA LEU A 13 2.67 11.91 28.44
C LEU A 13 3.93 12.75 28.60
N ILE A 14 3.85 14.08 28.42
CA ILE A 14 4.98 14.99 28.64
C ILE A 14 5.49 14.91 30.08
N ARG A 15 4.58 14.89 31.07
CA ARG A 15 4.95 14.81 32.49
C ARG A 15 5.60 13.47 32.81
N GLU A 16 5.00 12.37 32.35
CA GLU A 16 5.57 11.03 32.53
C GLU A 16 6.99 10.94 31.96
N ILE A 17 7.22 11.48 30.76
CA ILE A 17 8.54 11.48 30.12
C ILE A 17 9.55 12.32 30.91
N LEU A 18 9.15 13.48 31.43
CA LEU A 18 10.02 14.35 32.22
C LEU A 18 10.46 13.71 33.55
N ASP A 19 9.63 12.85 34.13
CA ASP A 19 9.94 12.16 35.39
C ASP A 19 10.93 10.98 35.20
N ILE A 20 11.20 10.56 33.96
CA ILE A 20 12.12 9.45 33.67
C ILE A 20 13.58 9.89 33.86
N LYS A 21 14.25 9.28 34.85
CA LYS A 21 15.68 9.52 35.14
C LYS A 21 16.64 8.57 34.42
N ASN A 22 16.13 7.60 33.67
CA ASN A 22 16.93 6.59 32.98
C ASN A 22 17.03 6.88 31.48
N VAL A 23 18.24 7.22 31.02
CA VAL A 23 18.51 7.56 29.61
C VAL A 23 18.15 6.45 28.63
N LYS A 24 18.33 5.17 29.00
CA LYS A 24 18.00 4.04 28.11
C LYS A 24 16.50 3.94 27.87
N VAL A 25 15.70 4.28 28.88
CA VAL A 25 14.24 4.33 28.74
C VAL A 25 13.83 5.48 27.82
N LEU A 26 14.43 6.66 27.98
CA LEU A 26 14.18 7.80 27.10
C LEU A 26 14.54 7.51 25.63
N GLU A 27 15.66 6.82 25.39
CA GLU A 27 16.05 6.40 24.04
C GLU A 27 15.03 5.44 23.42
N SER A 28 14.51 4.50 24.22
CA SER A 28 13.47 3.57 23.76
C SER A 28 12.18 4.31 23.41
N VAL A 29 11.70 5.20 24.28
CA VAL A 29 10.52 6.04 24.04
C VAL A 29 10.69 6.87 22.77
N ARG A 30 11.85 7.51 22.58
CA ARG A 30 12.16 8.30 21.38
C ARG A 30 12.08 7.43 20.12
N LYS A 31 12.69 6.24 20.12
CA LYS A 31 12.67 5.32 18.97
C LYS A 31 11.24 4.92 18.61
N THR A 32 10.44 4.54 19.61
CA THR A 32 9.03 4.15 19.40
C THR A 32 8.21 5.31 18.83
N LEU A 33 8.36 6.53 19.36
CA LEU A 33 7.66 7.71 18.85
C LEU A 33 8.04 8.04 17.40
N VAL A 34 9.33 7.96 17.06
CA VAL A 34 9.80 8.17 15.68
C VAL A 34 9.22 7.12 14.74
N HIS A 35 9.18 5.85 15.16
CA HIS A 35 8.61 4.77 14.35
C HIS A 35 7.12 4.98 14.10
N ALA A 36 6.33 5.21 15.16
CA ALA A 36 4.89 5.41 15.04
C ALA A 36 4.55 6.63 14.16
N LYS A 37 5.32 7.72 14.28
CA LYS A 37 5.15 8.90 13.42
C LYS A 37 5.44 8.58 11.95
N LYS A 38 6.52 7.84 11.68
CA LYS A 38 6.86 7.42 10.32
C LYS A 38 5.80 6.50 9.72
N GLU A 39 5.24 5.58 10.51
CA GLU A 39 4.15 4.72 10.07
C GLU A 39 2.91 5.54 9.69
N MET A 40 2.51 6.51 10.53
CA MET A 40 1.42 7.44 10.20
C MET A 40 1.68 8.24 8.92
N GLU A 41 2.90 8.73 8.73
CA GLU A 41 3.29 9.46 7.51
C GLU A 41 3.33 8.56 6.27
N SER A 42 3.74 7.29 6.41
CA SER A 42 3.79 6.32 5.30
C SER A 42 2.42 5.79 4.88
N VAL A 43 1.40 5.87 5.75
CA VAL A 43 0.01 5.61 5.35
C VAL A 43 -0.53 6.73 4.46
N SER A 44 0.05 7.93 4.52
CA SER A 44 -0.35 9.07 3.68
C SER A 44 0.22 9.03 2.25
N THR A 45 1.07 8.06 1.91
CA THR A 45 1.51 7.78 0.53
C THR A 45 0.63 6.70 -0.11
N MET A 46 -0.69 6.80 0.03
CA MET A 46 -1.58 6.18 -0.96
C MET A 46 -1.46 7.04 -2.21
N VAL A 47 -0.94 6.42 -3.27
CA VAL A 47 -0.88 6.98 -4.61
C VAL A 47 -2.27 7.57 -4.91
N ALA A 48 -2.33 8.86 -5.25
CA ALA A 48 -3.54 9.41 -5.86
C ALA A 48 -3.67 8.71 -7.21
N GLU A 49 -4.40 7.59 -7.23
CA GLU A 49 -4.80 6.96 -8.47
C GLU A 49 -5.72 7.97 -9.15
N ASP A 50 -5.30 8.45 -10.33
CA ASP A 50 -6.16 9.25 -11.20
C ASP A 50 -7.51 8.53 -11.37
N GLU A 51 -8.60 9.29 -11.50
CA GLU A 51 -9.99 8.79 -11.65
C GLU A 51 -10.19 8.04 -12.99
N GLU A 52 -9.33 7.07 -13.34
CA GLU A 52 -9.63 6.12 -14.38
C GLU A 52 -10.63 5.10 -13.82
N PRO A 53 -11.78 4.89 -14.50
CA PRO A 53 -12.76 3.92 -14.05
C PRO A 53 -12.11 2.54 -13.99
N TYR A 54 -11.94 2.02 -12.78
CA TYR A 54 -11.45 0.66 -12.57
C TYR A 54 -12.25 -0.32 -13.43
N MET A 55 -11.53 -1.18 -14.17
CA MET A 55 -12.16 -2.24 -14.95
C MET A 55 -13.12 -3.06 -14.08
N THR A 56 -14.32 -3.29 -14.60
CA THR A 56 -15.33 -4.10 -13.92
C THR A 56 -14.88 -5.55 -13.81
N LYS A 57 -15.39 -6.25 -12.79
CA LYS A 57 -15.13 -7.69 -12.62
C LYS A 57 -15.45 -8.50 -13.88
N SER A 58 -16.48 -8.13 -14.64
CA SER A 58 -16.83 -8.73 -15.91
C SER A 58 -15.74 -8.55 -16.96
N GLU A 59 -15.23 -7.33 -17.15
CA GLU A 59 -14.18 -7.04 -18.14
C GLU A 59 -12.89 -7.81 -17.83
N ILE A 60 -12.54 -7.93 -16.56
CA ILE A 60 -11.38 -8.73 -16.12
C ILE A 60 -11.59 -10.22 -16.45
N MET A 61 -12.79 -10.75 -16.17
CA MET A 61 -13.12 -12.15 -16.43
C MET A 61 -13.19 -12.46 -17.93
N ASP A 62 -13.69 -11.52 -18.73
CA ASP A 62 -13.77 -11.64 -20.18
C ASP A 62 -12.36 -11.64 -20.80
N GLY A 63 -11.48 -10.73 -20.37
CA GLY A 63 -10.09 -10.70 -20.80
C GLY A 63 -9.33 -11.98 -20.43
N LEU A 64 -9.56 -12.53 -19.24
CA LEU A 64 -8.98 -13.82 -18.86
C LEU A 64 -9.50 -14.98 -19.72
N SER A 65 -10.80 -14.97 -20.03
CA SER A 65 -11.42 -15.98 -20.89
C SER A 65 -10.86 -15.93 -22.31
N GLU A 66 -10.66 -14.72 -22.85
CA GLU A 66 -10.08 -14.48 -24.17
C GLU A 66 -8.63 -14.97 -24.23
N ALA A 67 -7.79 -14.59 -23.25
CA ALA A 67 -6.43 -15.10 -23.16
C ALA A 67 -6.37 -16.63 -23.10
N CYS A 68 -7.28 -17.29 -22.38
CA CYS A 68 -7.35 -18.75 -22.35
C CYS A 68 -7.71 -19.36 -23.72
N LYS A 69 -8.57 -18.71 -24.51
CA LYS A 69 -8.92 -19.15 -25.86
C LYS A 69 -7.72 -19.01 -26.80
N ASP A 70 -6.99 -17.91 -26.71
CA ASP A 70 -5.81 -17.67 -27.55
C ASP A 70 -4.71 -18.68 -27.26
N ILE A 71 -4.42 -18.96 -26.00
CA ILE A 71 -3.47 -20.01 -25.59
C ILE A 71 -3.88 -21.37 -26.16
N LYS A 72 -5.17 -21.68 -26.13
CA LYS A 72 -5.68 -22.93 -26.70
C LYS A 72 -5.47 -22.98 -28.22
N LEU A 73 -5.77 -21.90 -28.93
CA LEU A 73 -5.58 -21.82 -30.39
C LEU A 73 -4.10 -21.87 -30.80
N MET A 74 -3.21 -21.26 -30.01
CA MET A 74 -1.75 -21.40 -30.20
C MET A 74 -1.31 -22.85 -30.03
N ARG A 75 -1.81 -23.54 -28.98
CA ARG A 75 -1.49 -24.95 -28.73
C ARG A 75 -2.01 -25.87 -29.83
N GLU A 76 -3.16 -25.54 -30.43
CA GLU A 76 -3.72 -26.23 -31.59
C GLU A 76 -3.02 -25.87 -32.91
N GLY A 77 -2.03 -24.96 -32.90
CA GLY A 77 -1.30 -24.49 -34.09
C GLY A 77 -2.13 -23.61 -35.03
N LYS A 78 -3.32 -23.20 -34.60
CA LYS A 78 -4.25 -22.35 -35.37
C LYS A 78 -3.94 -20.86 -35.24
N LEU A 79 -3.20 -20.49 -34.18
CA LEU A 79 -2.72 -19.14 -33.94
C LEU A 79 -1.20 -19.15 -33.94
N LYS A 80 -0.56 -18.23 -34.68
CA LYS A 80 0.89 -18.02 -34.60
C LYS A 80 1.17 -17.01 -33.49
N GLY A 81 2.00 -17.39 -32.52
CA GLY A 81 2.50 -16.45 -31.52
C GLY A 81 3.40 -15.40 -32.18
N ARG A 82 3.37 -14.18 -31.65
CA ARG A 82 4.29 -13.11 -32.03
C ARG A 82 5.53 -13.10 -31.11
N PRO A 83 6.71 -12.69 -31.60
CA PRO A 83 7.90 -12.59 -30.78
C PRO A 83 7.72 -11.56 -29.66
N ILE A 84 8.44 -11.77 -28.56
CA ILE A 84 8.29 -10.95 -27.35
C ILE A 84 8.86 -9.53 -27.55
N GLU A 85 9.77 -9.32 -28.51
CA GLU A 85 10.27 -7.97 -28.82
C GLU A 85 9.17 -7.08 -29.42
N GLU A 86 8.27 -7.64 -30.23
CA GLU A 86 7.13 -6.87 -30.79
C GLU A 86 6.17 -6.45 -29.68
N LEU A 87 5.95 -7.33 -28.69
CA LEU A 87 5.13 -7.04 -27.51
C LEU A 87 5.73 -5.91 -26.65
N LEU A 88 7.05 -5.91 -26.48
CA LEU A 88 7.75 -4.92 -25.66
C LEU A 88 7.79 -3.53 -26.31
N ASN A 89 7.68 -3.45 -27.64
CA ASN A 89 7.65 -2.17 -28.36
C ASN A 89 6.27 -1.49 -28.37
N GLU A 90 5.20 -2.20 -27.95
CA GLU A 90 3.82 -1.70 -27.91
C GLU A 90 3.40 -1.18 -26.52
N LEU A 91 4.22 -1.39 -25.50
CA LEU A 91 4.05 -0.92 -24.11
C LEU A 91 4.69 0.46 -23.90
#